data_AF-A0A2E6R9P5-F1
#
_entry.id   AF-A0A2E6R9P5-F1
#
_cell.length_a   1.000
_cell.length_b   1.000
_cell.length_c   1.000
_cell.angle_alpha   90.00
_cell.angle_beta   90.00
_cell.angle_gamma   90.00
#
_symmetry.space_group_name_H-M   'P 1'
#
loop_
_entity.id
_entity.type
_entity.pdbx_description
1 polymer ?
#
loop_
_entity_poly.entity_id
_entity_poly.type
_entity_poly.pdbx_seq_one_letter_code
_entity_poly.pdbx_strand_id
1 'polypeptide(L)'
;MLKHFVLTFDQANERVRFEPQVEGPVRMQPRRSTGALLRADPGGWFEVARVLPDTPAAATSLRAGDRVLELDGTPVAERGCKRLDEPEKLRQRLGIQRGDSIEQVDIDLIDLIE
;
A
#
# COMPACT_ATOMS: atom_id res chain seq x y z
N MET A 1 -10.91 -1.69 -9.24
CA MET A 1 -10.38 -0.98 -10.43
C MET A 1 -10.66 -1.82 -11.66
N LEU A 2 -11.37 -1.28 -12.66
CA LEU A 2 -11.83 -1.99 -13.87
C LEU A 2 -11.41 -1.29 -15.18
N LYS A 3 -10.40 -0.42 -15.11
CA LYS A 3 -9.95 0.44 -16.21
C LYS A 3 -9.42 -0.29 -17.46
N HIS A 4 -9.26 -1.60 -17.40
CA HIS A 4 -8.83 -2.44 -18.53
C HIS A 4 -10.02 -3.12 -19.22
N PHE A 5 -11.24 -2.83 -18.77
CA PHE A 5 -12.48 -3.40 -19.27
C PHE A 5 -13.45 -2.28 -19.65
N VAL A 6 -14.15 -2.49 -20.75
CA VAL A 6 -15.38 -1.78 -21.06
C VAL A 6 -16.52 -2.52 -20.36
N LEU A 7 -17.31 -1.78 -19.59
CA LEU A 7 -18.48 -2.31 -18.91
C LEU A 7 -19.75 -1.84 -19.61
N THR A 8 -20.60 -2.79 -19.97
CA THR A 8 -21.96 -2.49 -20.44
C THR A 8 -22.95 -2.91 -19.36
N PHE A 9 -23.80 -1.98 -18.94
CA PHE A 9 -24.87 -2.22 -17.98
C PHE A 9 -26.21 -2.27 -18.72
N ASP A 10 -26.78 -3.46 -18.82
CA ASP A 10 -28.13 -3.70 -19.31
C ASP A 10 -29.05 -3.86 -18.09
N GLN A 11 -29.50 -2.72 -17.56
CA GLN A 11 -30.28 -2.69 -16.32
C GLN A 11 -31.64 -3.36 -16.49
N ALA A 12 -32.27 -3.27 -17.67
CA ALA A 12 -33.59 -3.83 -17.93
C ALA A 12 -33.60 -5.37 -17.84
N ASN A 13 -32.46 -6.00 -18.14
CA ASN A 13 -32.29 -7.44 -18.04
C ASN A 13 -31.39 -7.85 -16.86
N GLU A 14 -31.05 -6.91 -15.96
CA GLU A 14 -30.21 -7.15 -14.79
C GLU A 14 -28.83 -7.75 -15.14
N ARG A 15 -28.22 -7.31 -16.25
CA ARG A 15 -26.97 -7.85 -16.77
C ARG A 15 -25.85 -6.82 -16.81
N VAL A 16 -24.64 -7.28 -16.50
CA VAL A 16 -23.41 -6.54 -16.75
C VAL A 16 -22.49 -7.38 -17.62
N ARG A 17 -21.95 -6.80 -18.68
CA ARG A 17 -20.92 -7.41 -19.51
C ARG A 17 -19.59 -6.71 -19.31
N PHE A 18 -18.53 -7.50 -19.24
CA PHE A 18 -17.15 -7.06 -19.14
C PHE A 18 -16.43 -7.48 -20.41
N GLU A 19 -15.91 -6.53 -21.15
CA GLU A 19 -15.14 -6.77 -22.36
C GLU A 19 -13.73 -6.21 -22.17
N PRO A 20 -12.66 -6.98 -22.38
CA PRO A 20 -11.30 -6.46 -22.33
C PRO A 20 -11.15 -5.31 -23.33
N GLN A 21 -10.54 -4.20 -22.90
CA GLN A 21 -10.27 -3.08 -23.80
C GLN A 21 -9.18 -3.42 -24.83
N VAL A 22 -8.29 -4.36 -24.49
CA VAL A 22 -7.20 -4.84 -25.34
C VAL A 22 -7.15 -6.37 -25.26
N GLU A 23 -6.87 -7.01 -26.38
CA GLU A 23 -6.73 -8.47 -26.46
C GLU A 23 -5.42 -8.94 -25.79
N GLY A 24 -5.47 -10.08 -25.07
CA GLY A 24 -4.35 -10.63 -24.33
C GLY A 24 -4.41 -10.40 -22.80
N PRO A 25 -3.36 -10.78 -22.06
CA PRO A 25 -3.37 -10.72 -20.60
C PRO A 25 -3.34 -9.27 -20.10
N VAL A 26 -4.10 -9.00 -19.03
CA VAL A 26 -4.01 -7.72 -18.31
C VAL A 26 -2.60 -7.62 -17.71
N ARG A 27 -1.85 -6.60 -18.15
CA ARG A 27 -0.54 -6.28 -17.58
C ARG A 27 -0.70 -5.25 -16.48
N MET A 28 -0.44 -5.65 -15.23
CA MET A 28 -0.28 -4.71 -14.13
C MET A 28 1.18 -4.25 -14.08
N GLN A 29 1.37 -2.94 -13.91
CA GLN A 29 2.70 -2.43 -13.59
C GLN A 29 3.02 -2.84 -12.14
N PRO A 30 4.25 -3.29 -11.84
CA PRO A 30 4.66 -3.56 -10.47
C PRO A 30 4.44 -2.33 -9.60
N ARG A 31 4.00 -2.54 -8.36
CA ARG A 31 3.88 -1.45 -7.39
C ARG A 31 5.06 -1.45 -6.45
N ARG A 32 5.67 -0.29 -6.26
CA ARG A 32 6.71 -0.13 -5.26
C ARG A 32 6.12 -0.14 -3.85
N SER A 33 6.72 -0.89 -2.94
CA SER A 33 6.26 -0.98 -1.55
C SER A 33 7.38 -1.43 -0.62
N THR A 34 7.18 -1.24 0.68
CA THR A 34 8.09 -1.69 1.74
C THR A 34 7.94 -3.19 2.04
N GLY A 35 6.82 -3.81 1.63
CA GLY A 35 6.44 -5.15 2.06
C GLY A 35 5.69 -5.19 3.40
N ALA A 36 5.37 -4.03 3.99
CA ALA A 36 4.46 -3.91 5.12
C ALA A 36 3.03 -3.59 4.63
N LEU A 37 2.05 -4.37 5.06
CA LEU A 37 0.64 -4.08 4.83
C LEU A 37 0.15 -3.13 5.91
N LEU A 38 -0.23 -1.93 5.48
CA LEU A 38 -0.72 -0.86 6.35
C LEU A 38 -2.24 -0.76 6.26
N ARG A 39 -2.90 -0.68 7.40
CA ARG A 39 -4.34 -0.43 7.51
C ARG A 39 -4.55 0.94 8.14
N ALA A 40 -5.41 1.76 7.52
CA ALA A 40 -5.83 3.03 8.13
C ALA A 40 -6.62 2.76 9.41
N ASP A 41 -6.22 3.43 10.49
CA ASP A 41 -6.94 3.44 11.75
C ASP A 41 -7.75 4.74 11.87
N PRO A 42 -9.00 4.70 12.38
CA PRO A 42 -9.80 5.90 12.62
C PRO A 42 -9.13 6.95 13.51
N GLY A 43 -8.16 6.57 14.35
CA GLY A 43 -7.38 7.47 15.20
C GLY A 43 -6.35 8.33 14.47
N GLY A 44 -6.17 8.15 13.16
CA GLY A 44 -5.29 9.02 12.34
C GLY A 44 -3.86 8.49 12.13
N TRP A 45 -3.62 7.20 12.35
CA TRP A 45 -2.37 6.50 12.07
C TRP A 45 -2.61 5.29 11.16
N PHE A 46 -1.52 4.63 10.74
CA PHE A 46 -1.63 3.29 10.15
C PHE A 46 -1.26 2.21 11.17
N GLU A 47 -2.02 1.12 11.19
CA GLU A 47 -1.61 -0.12 11.86
C GLU A 47 -0.84 -0.97 10.85
N VAL A 48 0.31 -1.53 11.27
CA VAL A 48 0.96 -2.59 10.51
C VAL A 48 0.14 -3.87 10.67
N ALA A 49 -0.68 -4.18 9.67
CA ALA A 49 -1.51 -5.38 9.69
C ALA A 49 -0.67 -6.65 9.50
N ARG A 50 0.37 -6.57 8.66
CA ARG A 50 1.27 -7.70 8.37
C ARG A 50 2.61 -7.20 7.84
N VAL A 51 3.66 -7.94 8.15
CA VAL A 51 4.95 -7.85 7.45
C VAL A 51 5.08 -9.07 6.56
N LEU A 52 5.26 -8.86 5.25
CA LEU A 52 5.41 -9.96 4.30
C LEU A 52 6.80 -10.58 4.45
N PRO A 53 6.93 -11.92 4.45
CA PRO A 53 8.23 -12.58 4.50
C PRO A 53 9.07 -12.24 3.26
N ASP A 54 10.40 -12.36 3.38
CA ASP A 54 11.35 -12.14 2.28
C ASP A 54 11.25 -10.75 1.63
N THR A 55 10.83 -9.74 2.40
CA THR A 55 10.79 -8.32 1.99
C THR A 55 11.70 -7.45 2.85
N PRO A 56 12.09 -6.24 2.41
CA PRO A 56 12.87 -5.32 3.23
C PRO A 56 12.23 -5.03 4.59
N ALA A 57 10.89 -4.91 4.68
CA ALA A 57 10.21 -4.72 5.96
C ALA A 57 10.49 -5.87 6.95
N ALA A 58 10.57 -7.12 6.49
CA ALA A 58 10.88 -8.28 7.33
C ALA A 58 12.31 -8.27 7.88
N ALA A 59 13.23 -7.55 7.23
CA ALA A 59 14.61 -7.40 7.70
C ALA A 59 14.77 -6.29 8.77
N THR A 60 13.69 -5.59 9.12
CA THR A 60 13.72 -4.48 10.10
C THR A 60 13.15 -4.87 11.46
N SER A 61 13.07 -3.92 12.40
CA SER A 61 12.40 -4.12 13.68
C SER A 61 10.88 -4.10 13.59
N LEU A 62 10.30 -3.79 12.41
CA LEU A 62 8.85 -3.64 12.19
C LEU A 62 8.08 -4.95 12.46
N ARG A 63 6.92 -4.84 13.10
CA ARG A 63 6.06 -5.98 13.48
C ARG A 63 4.60 -5.66 13.24
N ALA A 64 3.79 -6.71 13.09
CA ALA A 64 2.34 -6.56 13.09
C ALA A 64 1.87 -5.96 14.43
N GLY A 65 0.92 -5.03 14.36
CA GLY A 65 0.40 -4.26 15.50
C GLY A 65 1.14 -2.96 15.80
N ASP A 66 2.29 -2.70 15.17
CA ASP A 66 2.94 -1.39 15.29
C ASP A 66 2.05 -0.29 14.70
N ARG A 67 2.08 0.89 15.32
CA ARG A 67 1.38 2.08 14.82
C ARG A 67 2.36 2.95 14.07
N VAL A 68 2.18 3.12 12.77
CA VAL A 68 2.93 4.09 11.96
C VAL A 68 2.26 5.46 12.11
N LEU A 69 2.94 6.36 12.81
CA LEU A 69 2.50 7.72 13.07
C LEU A 69 2.98 8.69 12.00
N GLU A 70 4.13 8.41 11.38
CA GLU A 70 4.79 9.30 10.43
C GLU A 70 5.39 8.54 9.25
N LEU A 71 5.44 9.21 8.09
CA LEU A 71 6.05 8.75 6.85
C LEU A 71 6.98 9.86 6.34
N ASP A 72 8.29 9.60 6.31
CA ASP A 72 9.33 10.59 5.95
C ASP A 72 9.19 11.93 6.70
N GLY A 73 8.89 11.86 7.99
CA GLY A 73 8.69 13.03 8.85
C GLY A 73 7.37 13.77 8.63
N THR A 74 6.49 13.28 7.76
CA THR A 74 5.12 13.79 7.63
C THR A 74 4.17 12.96 8.50
N PRO A 75 3.44 13.55 9.46
CA PRO A 75 2.40 12.86 10.20
C PRO A 75 1.35 12.24 9.29
N VAL A 76 0.95 11.00 9.57
CA VAL A 76 -0.04 10.26 8.76
C VAL A 76 -1.36 11.03 8.69
N ALA A 77 -1.79 11.64 9.80
CA ALA A 77 -3.00 12.45 9.89
C ALA A 77 -3.01 13.65 8.92
N GLU A 78 -1.83 14.18 8.56
CA GLU A 78 -1.68 15.38 7.71
C GLU A 78 -1.34 15.04 6.25
N ARG A 79 -0.92 13.79 5.99
CA ARG A 79 -0.39 13.37 4.70
C ARG A 79 -1.44 13.33 3.58
N GLY A 80 -2.70 13.05 3.94
CA GLY A 80 -3.80 12.79 2.99
C GLY A 80 -3.57 11.53 2.14
N CYS A 81 -4.30 11.40 1.02
CA CYS A 81 -4.31 10.21 0.15
C CYS A 81 -3.09 10.09 -0.79
N LYS A 82 -1.93 10.66 -0.42
CA LYS A 82 -0.72 10.60 -1.25
C LYS A 82 -0.27 9.16 -1.44
N ARG A 83 0.30 8.86 -2.60
CA ARG A 83 0.85 7.53 -2.90
C ARG A 83 2.22 7.34 -2.25
N LEU A 84 2.55 6.10 -1.88
CA LEU A 84 3.86 5.75 -1.32
C LEU A 84 4.86 5.36 -2.42
N ASP A 85 4.35 4.95 -3.59
CA ASP A 85 5.07 4.29 -4.67
C ASP A 85 5.52 5.25 -5.77
N GLU A 86 6.04 6.42 -5.38
CA GLU A 86 6.65 7.35 -6.34
C GLU A 86 7.88 6.70 -7.01
N PRO A 87 8.06 6.82 -8.34
CA PRO A 87 9.04 6.02 -9.07
C PRO A 87 10.48 6.22 -8.60
N GLU A 88 10.82 7.46 -8.22
CA GLU A 88 12.18 7.86 -7.82
C GLU A 88 12.50 7.48 -6.37
N LYS A 89 11.47 7.12 -5.58
CA LYS A 89 11.62 6.82 -4.17
C LYS A 89 12.21 5.42 -3.98
N LEU A 90 13.32 5.35 -3.27
CA LEU A 90 14.04 4.10 -2.99
C LEU A 90 13.83 3.62 -1.56
N ARG A 91 13.48 4.51 -0.65
CA ARG A 91 13.33 4.24 0.78
C ARG A 91 12.12 4.93 1.35
N GLN A 92 11.55 4.32 2.38
CA GLN A 92 10.48 4.87 3.18
C GLN A 92 10.92 4.86 4.64
N ARG A 93 10.96 6.04 5.26
CA ARG A 93 11.12 6.16 6.70
C ARG A 93 9.77 6.09 7.39
N LEU A 94 9.65 5.24 8.41
CA LEU A 94 8.48 5.11 9.27
C LEU A 94 8.81 5.59 10.68
N GLY A 95 8.01 6.51 11.21
CA GLY A 95 7.95 6.74 12.66
C GLY A 95 6.91 5.81 13.25
N ILE A 96 7.34 4.80 14.02
CA ILE A 96 6.44 3.78 14.58
C ILE A 96 6.36 3.87 16.10
N GLN A 97 5.19 3.55 16.64
CA GLN A 97 4.95 3.40 18.06
C GLN A 97 4.66 1.93 18.39
N ARG A 98 5.36 1.43 19.42
CA ARG A 98 5.14 0.12 20.03
C ARG A 98 5.08 0.26 21.54
N GLY A 99 3.90 0.01 22.12
CA GLY A 99 3.64 0.35 23.52
C GLY A 99 3.90 1.85 23.75
N ASP A 100 4.74 2.17 24.73
CA ASP A 100 5.11 3.55 25.06
C ASP A 100 6.36 4.04 24.31
N SER A 101 6.99 3.18 23.52
CA SER A 101 8.21 3.52 22.75
C SER A 101 7.87 4.00 21.35
N ILE A 102 8.63 5.01 20.89
CA ILE A 102 8.61 5.48 19.51
C ILE A 102 9.99 5.23 18.90
N GLU A 103 10.02 4.59 17.74
CA GLU A 103 11.25 4.28 17.00
C GLU A 103 11.11 4.69 15.52
N GLN A 104 12.24 4.99 14.89
CA GLN A 104 12.32 5.31 13.46
C GLN A 104 12.88 4.10 12.72
N VAL A 105 12.21 3.69 11.64
CA VAL A 105 12.59 2.53 10.83
C VAL A 105 12.70 2.96 9.37
N ASP A 106 13.90 2.85 8.81
CA ASP A 106 14.16 3.07 7.38
C ASP A 106 14.04 1.74 6.63
N ILE A 107 13.20 1.71 5.59
CA ILE A 107 12.90 0.49 4.83
C ILE A 107 13.11 0.75 3.33
N ASP A 108 13.80 -0.15 2.64
CA ASP A 108 13.94 -0.10 1.18
C ASP A 108 12.61 -0.41 0.48
N LEU A 109 12.36 0.24 -0.66
CA LEU A 109 11.22 -0.03 -1.53
C LEU A 109 11.59 -1.06 -2.60
N ILE A 110 10.76 -2.07 -2.75
CA ILE A 110 10.87 -3.10 -3.79
C ILE A 110 9.64 -3.09 -4.69
N ASP A 111 9.81 -3.60 -5.90
CA ASP A 111 8.69 -3.86 -6.80
C ASP A 111 7.96 -5.12 -6.30
N LEU A 112 6.75 -4.94 -5.77
CA LEU A 112 5.84 -6.05 -5.54
C LEU A 112 5.15 -6.38 -6.88
N ILE A 113 5.42 -7.60 -7.35
CA ILE A 113 4.72 -8.21 -8.46
C ILE A 113 3.57 -9.01 -7.84
N GLU A 114 2.34 -8.50 -7.97
CA GLU A 114 1.10 -9.26 -7.75
C GLU A 114 0.71 -10.05 -9.01
#